data_AF-X1G1Z6-F1
#
_entry.id   AF-X1G1Z6-F1
#
_cell.length_a   1.000
_cell.length_b   1.000
_cell.length_c   1.000
_cell.angle_alpha   90.00
_cell.angle_beta   90.00
_cell.angle_gamma   90.00
#
_symmetry.space_group_name_H-M   'P 1'
#
loop_
_entity.id
_entity.type
_entity.pdbx_description
1 polymer ?
#
loop_
_entity_poly.entity_id
_entity_poly.type
_entity_poly.pdbx_seq_one_letter_code
_entity_poly.pdbx_strand_id
1 'polypeptide(L)'
;KFVFEKLLSNKKILKIDNILKYFSLSIIFLFLVFQPFSLIYANYNRVDRSEPGDVYKFWDKAIDNMEENSIMYVLAFSSNVGMFVNEYEYGDKEIEFIYHNNPKYSVGDMIESLEKDVPVYFVGNKNFLKLQFNTERIGKQYYWPRYKEILELYKVVSPKVSIKIEYVIDEYSKKFGEKFTVEYIIKNKNKERV
;
A
#
# COMPACT_ATOMS: atom_id res chain seq x y z
N LYS A 1 -41.49 -25.14 -78.79
CA LYS A 1 -40.29 -24.27 -78.65
C LYS A 1 -40.57 -22.91 -77.98
N PHE A 2 -41.79 -22.37 -78.02
CA PHE A 2 -42.08 -20.99 -77.61
C PHE A 2 -42.38 -20.75 -76.12
N VAL A 3 -42.61 -21.80 -75.31
CA VAL A 3 -43.01 -21.66 -73.90
C VAL A 3 -41.80 -21.59 -72.95
N PHE A 4 -40.68 -22.23 -73.29
CA PHE A 4 -39.47 -22.23 -72.46
C PHE A 4 -38.66 -20.92 -72.58
N GLU A 5 -38.68 -20.25 -73.72
CA GLU A 5 -37.98 -18.96 -73.89
C GLU A 5 -38.68 -17.81 -73.15
N LYS A 6 -40.02 -17.87 -73.01
CA LYS A 6 -40.79 -16.84 -72.29
C LYS A 6 -40.62 -16.90 -70.76
N LEU A 7 -40.22 -18.05 -70.22
CA LEU A 7 -39.90 -18.23 -68.80
C LEU A 7 -38.49 -17.72 -68.44
N LEU A 8 -37.56 -17.70 -69.39
CA LEU A 8 -36.20 -17.17 -69.20
C LEU A 8 -36.09 -15.65 -69.41
N SER A 9 -37.01 -15.05 -70.17
CA SER A 9 -37.09 -13.60 -70.40
C SER A 9 -37.54 -12.78 -69.18
N ASN A 10 -38.12 -13.43 -68.16
CA ASN A 10 -38.61 -12.78 -66.95
C ASN A 10 -37.72 -13.07 -65.73
N LYS A 11 -36.40 -13.16 -65.92
CA LYS A 11 -35.47 -12.90 -64.81
C LYS A 11 -35.63 -11.43 -64.41
N LYS A 12 -36.58 -11.15 -63.52
CA LYS A 12 -36.45 -10.03 -62.59
C LYS A 12 -35.06 -10.18 -62.00
N ILE A 13 -34.13 -9.33 -62.41
CA ILE A 13 -32.88 -9.11 -61.67
C ILE A 13 -33.39 -8.69 -60.29
N LEU A 14 -33.38 -9.66 -59.38
CA LEU A 14 -34.20 -9.64 -58.19
C LEU A 14 -33.69 -8.49 -57.31
N LYS A 15 -34.62 -7.69 -56.76
CA LYS A 15 -34.35 -6.76 -55.64
C LYS A 15 -33.58 -7.41 -54.47
N ILE A 16 -33.47 -8.74 -54.46
CA ILE A 16 -32.61 -9.55 -53.60
C ILE A 16 -31.14 -9.09 -53.67
N ASP A 17 -30.59 -8.70 -54.82
CA ASP A 17 -29.19 -8.27 -54.90
C ASP A 17 -28.92 -6.99 -54.09
N ASN A 18 -29.87 -6.04 -54.12
CA ASN A 18 -29.76 -4.83 -53.30
C ASN A 18 -29.95 -5.16 -51.81
N ILE A 19 -30.91 -6.02 -51.47
CA ILE A 19 -31.13 -6.45 -50.07
C ILE A 19 -29.89 -7.16 -49.53
N LEU A 20 -29.30 -8.07 -50.31
CA LEU A 20 -28.11 -8.83 -49.95
C LEU A 20 -26.88 -7.91 -49.84
N LYS A 21 -26.77 -6.89 -50.70
CA LYS A 21 -25.74 -5.86 -50.64
C LYS A 21 -25.83 -5.02 -49.37
N TYR A 22 -27.02 -4.54 -49.00
CA TYR A 22 -27.20 -3.79 -47.76
C TYR A 22 -27.03 -4.65 -46.52
N PHE A 23 -27.46 -5.92 -46.58
CA PHE A 23 -27.25 -6.89 -45.50
C PHE A 23 -25.78 -7.18 -45.27
N SER A 24 -25.00 -7.42 -46.33
CA SER A 24 -23.55 -7.66 -46.22
C SER A 24 -22.79 -6.42 -45.75
N LEU A 25 -23.13 -5.22 -46.25
CA LEU A 25 -22.62 -3.95 -45.71
C LEU A 25 -22.91 -3.81 -44.22
N SER A 26 -24.14 -4.10 -43.80
CA SER A 26 -24.54 -4.01 -42.39
C SER A 26 -23.75 -4.96 -41.51
N ILE A 27 -23.49 -6.20 -41.96
CA ILE A 27 -22.65 -7.17 -41.23
C ILE A 27 -21.21 -6.66 -41.11
N ILE A 28 -20.63 -6.10 -42.19
CA ILE A 28 -19.27 -5.55 -42.17
C ILE A 28 -19.20 -4.38 -41.17
N PHE A 29 -20.18 -3.47 -41.19
CA PHE A 29 -20.24 -2.38 -40.21
C PHE A 29 -20.40 -2.90 -38.79
N LEU A 30 -21.27 -3.90 -38.55
CA LEU A 30 -21.42 -4.53 -37.24
C LEU A 30 -20.11 -5.15 -36.76
N PHE A 31 -19.37 -5.81 -37.64
CA PHE A 31 -18.08 -6.41 -37.30
C PHE A 31 -17.03 -5.35 -36.96
N LEU A 32 -16.94 -4.29 -37.77
CA LEU A 32 -16.02 -3.17 -37.55
C LEU A 32 -16.34 -2.37 -36.28
N VAL A 33 -17.62 -2.29 -35.90
CA VAL A 33 -18.06 -1.62 -34.68
C VAL A 33 -17.90 -2.54 -33.46
N PHE A 34 -18.11 -3.85 -33.60
CA PHE A 34 -18.00 -4.81 -32.50
C PHE A 34 -16.57 -4.96 -31.98
N GLN A 35 -15.56 -4.91 -32.86
CA GLN A 35 -14.15 -5.03 -32.47
C GLN A 35 -13.71 -3.94 -31.46
N PRO A 36 -13.88 -2.63 -31.72
CA PRO A 36 -13.51 -1.60 -30.74
C PRO A 36 -14.35 -1.69 -29.46
N PHE A 37 -15.66 -1.98 -29.53
CA PHE A 37 -16.48 -2.11 -28.33
C PHE A 37 -16.09 -3.30 -27.46
N SER A 38 -15.81 -4.46 -28.05
CA SER A 38 -15.35 -5.63 -27.30
C SER A 38 -13.97 -5.40 -26.67
N LEU A 39 -13.08 -4.68 -27.36
CA LEU A 39 -11.76 -4.30 -26.83
C LEU A 39 -11.88 -3.30 -25.68
N ILE A 40 -12.75 -2.28 -25.81
CA ILE A 40 -13.05 -1.34 -24.72
C ILE A 40 -13.65 -2.08 -23.53
N TYR A 41 -14.64 -2.94 -23.74
CA TYR A 41 -15.29 -3.71 -22.67
C TYR A 41 -14.29 -4.62 -21.95
N ALA A 42 -13.47 -5.38 -22.69
CA ALA A 42 -12.45 -6.26 -22.12
C ALA A 42 -11.37 -5.50 -21.34
N ASN A 43 -11.14 -4.23 -21.65
CA ASN A 43 -10.15 -3.39 -20.99
C ASN A 43 -10.77 -2.33 -20.07
N TYR A 44 -12.08 -2.33 -19.87
CA TYR A 44 -12.80 -1.24 -19.19
C TYR A 44 -12.18 -0.99 -17.81
N ASN A 45 -12.04 -2.03 -16.98
CA ASN A 45 -11.44 -1.92 -15.64
C ASN A 45 -9.98 -1.42 -15.63
N ARG A 46 -9.25 -1.57 -16.75
CA ARG A 46 -7.85 -1.10 -16.87
C ARG A 46 -7.77 0.36 -17.31
N VAL A 47 -8.76 0.82 -18.07
CA VAL A 47 -8.87 2.20 -18.57
C VAL A 47 -9.69 3.06 -17.62
N ASP A 48 -10.57 2.44 -16.83
CA ASP A 48 -11.38 3.08 -15.81
C ASP A 48 -10.47 3.57 -14.67
N ARG A 49 -10.33 4.89 -14.62
CA ARG A 49 -9.59 5.62 -13.59
C ARG A 49 -10.55 6.36 -12.65
N SER A 50 -11.83 5.96 -12.64
CA SER A 50 -12.84 6.55 -11.76
C SER A 50 -12.49 6.34 -10.28
N GLU A 51 -11.89 5.20 -9.95
CA GLU A 51 -11.39 4.93 -8.60
C GLU A 51 -9.91 5.29 -8.44
N PRO A 52 -9.52 5.88 -7.29
CA PRO A 52 -8.12 6.09 -6.98
C PRO A 52 -7.42 4.74 -6.82
N GLY A 53 -6.14 4.68 -7.20
CA GLY A 53 -5.36 3.45 -7.08
C GLY A 53 -5.32 2.94 -5.63
N ASP A 54 -5.28 1.63 -5.41
CA ASP A 54 -5.41 1.06 -4.06
C ASP A 54 -4.34 1.54 -3.06
N VAL A 55 -3.15 1.95 -3.54
CA VAL A 55 -2.13 2.59 -2.70
C VAL A 55 -2.61 3.91 -2.11
N TYR A 56 -3.39 4.68 -2.86
CA TYR A 56 -4.04 5.89 -2.38
C TYR A 56 -5.07 5.57 -1.31
N LYS A 57 -5.94 4.59 -1.58
CA LYS A 57 -6.96 4.13 -0.62
C LYS A 57 -6.32 3.63 0.69
N PHE A 58 -5.13 3.04 0.64
CA PHE A 58 -4.37 2.72 1.84
C PHE A 58 -3.99 3.98 2.62
N TRP A 59 -3.38 4.97 1.97
CA TRP A 59 -2.90 6.20 2.63
C TRP A 59 -4.03 7.06 3.18
N ASP A 60 -5.09 7.25 2.39
CA ASP A 60 -6.35 7.89 2.81
C ASP A 60 -6.85 7.27 4.11
N LYS A 61 -7.02 5.94 4.11
CA LYS A 61 -7.51 5.24 5.29
C LYS A 61 -6.51 5.23 6.45
N ALA A 62 -5.20 5.21 6.18
CA ALA A 62 -4.20 5.26 7.23
C ALA A 62 -4.27 6.59 7.98
N ILE A 63 -4.32 7.70 7.24
CA ILE A 63 -4.36 9.06 7.80
C ILE A 63 -5.73 9.34 8.46
N ASP A 64 -6.82 8.84 7.89
CA ASP A 64 -8.14 8.89 8.52
C ASP A 64 -8.17 8.24 9.92
N ASN A 65 -7.47 7.12 10.10
CA ASN A 65 -7.40 6.43 11.39
C ASN A 65 -6.44 7.06 12.41
N MET A 66 -5.69 8.08 12.02
CA MET A 66 -4.76 8.77 12.93
C MET A 66 -5.43 9.89 13.71
N GLU A 67 -4.92 10.09 14.93
CA GLU A 67 -5.26 11.24 15.77
C GLU A 67 -4.71 12.55 15.19
N GLU A 68 -5.42 13.64 15.47
CA GLU A 68 -4.95 15.00 15.17
C GLU A 68 -3.68 15.33 15.96
N ASN A 69 -2.87 16.27 15.46
CA ASN A 69 -1.62 16.72 16.09
C ASN A 69 -0.63 15.57 16.38
N SER A 70 -0.64 14.53 15.53
CA SER A 70 0.20 13.35 15.69
C SER A 70 1.43 13.40 14.77
N ILE A 71 2.39 12.51 15.03
CA ILE A 71 3.60 12.38 14.21
C ILE A 71 3.60 11.03 13.53
N MET A 72 3.86 11.01 12.22
CA MET A 72 4.00 9.78 11.45
C MET A 72 5.41 9.62 10.87
N TYR A 73 6.05 8.53 11.25
CA TYR A 73 7.36 8.15 10.75
C TYR A 73 7.22 7.15 9.59
N VAL A 74 7.73 7.51 8.41
CA VAL A 74 7.52 6.70 7.20
C VAL A 74 8.83 6.21 6.57
N LEU A 75 8.90 4.88 6.39
CA LEU A 75 9.87 4.18 5.55
C LEU A 75 9.13 3.28 4.56
N ALA A 76 8.53 3.89 3.53
CA ALA A 76 7.81 3.22 2.45
C ALA A 76 8.11 3.90 1.11
N PHE A 77 8.13 3.12 0.02
CA PHE A 77 8.33 3.67 -1.34
C PHE A 77 7.16 4.53 -1.78
N SER A 78 5.95 4.27 -1.28
CA SER A 78 4.73 5.04 -1.55
C SER A 78 4.54 6.26 -0.66
N SER A 79 5.56 6.64 0.12
CA SER A 79 5.49 7.78 1.07
C SER A 79 5.04 9.09 0.44
N ASN A 80 5.40 9.35 -0.82
CA ASN A 80 4.97 10.53 -1.57
C ASN A 80 3.45 10.59 -1.75
N VAL A 81 2.78 9.43 -1.88
CA VAL A 81 1.31 9.36 -1.93
C VAL A 81 0.74 9.72 -0.55
N GLY A 82 1.33 9.19 0.52
CA GLY A 82 0.95 9.53 1.89
C GLY A 82 1.12 11.01 2.21
N MET A 83 2.24 11.62 1.82
CA MET A 83 2.48 13.05 2.00
C MET A 83 1.42 13.90 1.28
N PHE A 84 1.08 13.54 0.04
CA PHE A 84 0.05 14.23 -0.72
C PHE A 84 -1.32 14.16 -0.03
N VAL A 85 -1.75 12.95 0.35
CA VAL A 85 -3.04 12.76 1.07
C VAL A 85 -3.05 13.56 2.37
N ASN A 86 -1.95 13.52 3.12
CA ASN A 86 -1.81 14.25 4.39
C ASN A 86 -1.97 15.76 4.21
N GLU A 87 -1.28 16.33 3.21
CA GLU A 87 -1.24 17.78 2.98
C GLU A 87 -2.55 18.31 2.38
N TYR A 88 -3.13 17.59 1.41
CA TYR A 88 -4.23 18.11 0.60
C TYR A 88 -5.62 17.60 1.00
N GLU A 89 -5.73 16.44 1.65
CA GLU A 89 -7.03 15.88 2.08
C GLU A 89 -7.24 15.97 3.59
N TYR A 90 -6.16 15.88 4.38
CA TYR A 90 -6.21 15.87 5.85
C TYR A 90 -5.34 16.95 6.49
N GLY A 91 -5.11 18.07 5.80
CA GLY A 91 -4.26 19.15 6.29
C GLY A 91 -4.69 19.67 7.67
N ASP A 92 -5.99 19.66 7.94
CA ASP A 92 -6.58 20.09 9.21
C ASP A 92 -6.22 19.16 10.41
N LYS A 93 -5.76 17.93 10.16
CA LYS A 93 -5.31 17.03 11.23
C LYS A 93 -3.94 17.38 11.79
N GLU A 94 -3.19 18.27 11.13
CA GLU A 94 -1.86 18.74 11.58
C GLU A 94 -0.87 17.60 11.87
N ILE A 95 -0.88 16.56 11.04
CA ILE A 95 0.02 15.41 11.21
C ILE A 95 1.42 15.76 10.69
N GLU A 96 2.44 15.69 11.55
CA GLU A 96 3.85 15.88 11.15
C GLU A 96 4.36 14.61 10.46
N PHE A 97 4.70 14.73 9.17
CA PHE A 97 5.19 13.61 8.36
C PHE A 97 6.72 13.57 8.37
N ILE A 98 7.30 12.61 9.09
CA ILE A 98 8.76 12.42 9.20
C ILE A 98 9.22 11.29 8.29
N TYR A 99 9.89 11.66 7.19
CA TYR A 99 10.47 10.68 6.28
C TYR A 99 11.78 10.10 6.78
N HIS A 100 12.11 8.87 6.39
CA HIS A 100 13.29 8.13 6.89
C HIS A 100 14.66 8.80 6.71
N ASN A 101 14.77 9.77 5.80
CA ASN A 101 16.01 10.55 5.59
C ASN A 101 16.08 11.80 6.47
N ASN A 102 15.01 12.14 7.20
CA ASN A 102 14.98 13.27 8.11
C ASN A 102 15.79 12.92 9.37
N PRO A 103 16.66 13.82 9.88
CA PRO A 103 17.41 13.60 11.11
C PRO A 103 16.54 13.26 12.33
N LYS A 104 15.29 13.75 12.37
CA LYS A 104 14.31 13.43 13.42
C LYS A 104 13.82 11.98 13.34
N TYR A 105 14.09 11.24 12.26
CA TYR A 105 13.73 9.82 12.14
C TYR A 105 14.65 8.99 13.03
N SER A 106 14.41 9.04 14.34
CA SER A 106 15.19 8.30 15.33
C SER A 106 14.29 7.73 16.43
N VAL A 107 14.77 6.67 17.07
CA VAL A 107 14.10 6.08 18.24
C VAL A 107 14.03 7.09 19.39
N GLY A 108 15.06 7.93 19.55
CA GLY A 108 15.10 8.95 20.60
C GLY A 108 14.01 10.00 20.43
N ASP A 109 13.84 10.52 19.21
CA ASP A 109 12.81 11.51 18.89
C ASP A 109 11.38 10.94 19.06
N MET A 110 11.18 9.68 18.66
CA MET A 110 9.91 8.98 18.90
C MET A 110 9.60 8.86 20.39
N ILE A 111 10.60 8.52 21.22
CA ILE A 111 10.44 8.43 22.68
C ILE A 111 10.12 9.81 23.26
N GLU A 112 10.86 10.85 22.86
CA GLU A 112 10.62 12.22 23.32
C GLU A 112 9.21 12.71 22.96
N SER A 113 8.71 12.34 21.78
CA SER A 113 7.34 12.67 21.37
C SER A 113 6.30 12.00 22.27
N LEU A 114 6.51 10.72 22.59
CA LEU A 114 5.65 9.99 23.53
C LEU A 114 5.72 10.57 24.95
N GLU A 115 6.90 11.04 25.40
CA GLU A 115 7.08 11.70 26.70
C GLU A 115 6.31 13.03 26.80
N LYS A 116 6.00 13.66 25.65
CA LYS A 116 5.20 14.89 25.53
C LYS A 116 3.72 14.61 25.27
N ASP A 117 3.27 13.36 25.43
CA ASP A 117 1.90 12.92 25.12
C ASP A 117 1.48 13.16 23.66
N VAL A 118 2.44 13.23 22.73
CA VAL A 118 2.16 13.33 21.30
C VAL A 118 1.95 11.93 20.72
N PRO A 119 0.81 11.65 20.05
CA PRO A 119 0.58 10.35 19.43
C PRO A 119 1.60 10.07 18.31
N VAL A 120 2.22 8.89 18.34
CA VAL A 120 3.25 8.49 17.36
C VAL A 120 2.79 7.30 16.54
N TYR A 121 2.93 7.41 15.23
CA TYR A 121 2.58 6.39 14.25
C TYR A 121 3.77 6.07 13.33
N PHE A 122 3.75 4.90 12.71
CA PHE A 122 4.68 4.59 11.63
C PHE A 122 4.09 3.70 10.54
N VAL A 123 4.62 3.88 9.32
CA VAL A 123 4.38 3.00 8.17
C VAL A 123 5.73 2.53 7.64
N GLY A 124 5.92 1.21 7.57
CA GLY A 124 7.19 0.60 7.18
C GLY A 124 8.16 0.43 8.35
N ASN A 125 9.41 0.02 8.06
CA ASN A 125 10.44 -0.32 9.05
C ASN A 125 10.01 -1.24 10.22
N LYS A 126 8.96 -2.04 10.03
CA LYS A 126 8.29 -2.74 11.14
C LYS A 126 9.21 -3.69 11.91
N ASN A 127 10.16 -4.32 11.22
CA ASN A 127 11.08 -5.28 11.82
C ASN A 127 12.01 -4.62 12.84
N PHE A 128 12.41 -3.38 12.60
CA PHE A 128 13.25 -2.63 13.52
C PHE A 128 12.42 -1.97 14.63
N LEU A 129 11.37 -1.24 14.27
CA LEU A 129 10.59 -0.45 15.24
C LEU A 129 9.83 -1.32 16.25
N LYS A 130 9.31 -2.48 15.84
CA LYS A 130 8.67 -3.42 16.78
C LYS A 130 9.63 -4.06 17.78
N LEU A 131 10.95 -4.00 17.56
CA LEU A 131 11.94 -4.42 18.57
C LEU A 131 12.10 -3.37 19.67
N GLN A 132 11.90 -2.09 19.32
CA GLN A 132 12.10 -0.96 20.23
C GLN A 132 10.82 -0.52 20.92
N PHE A 133 9.66 -0.82 20.34
CA PHE A 133 8.36 -0.32 20.81
C PHE A 133 7.30 -1.41 20.95
N ASN A 134 6.38 -1.21 21.88
CA ASN A 134 5.07 -1.85 21.89
C ASN A 134 4.18 -1.10 20.91
N THR A 135 3.56 -1.83 19.98
CA THR A 135 2.88 -1.24 18.84
C THR A 135 1.55 -1.93 18.59
N GLU A 136 0.55 -1.18 18.16
CA GLU A 136 -0.74 -1.69 17.73
C GLU A 136 -0.89 -1.48 16.21
N ARG A 137 -1.33 -2.50 15.48
CA ARG A 137 -1.63 -2.35 14.04
C ARG A 137 -3.01 -1.74 13.89
N ILE A 138 -3.11 -0.67 13.13
CA ILE A 138 -4.37 0.02 12.87
C ILE A 138 -4.74 -0.15 11.40
N GLY A 139 -6.02 -0.40 11.15
CA GLY A 139 -6.55 -0.56 9.80
C GLY A 139 -6.12 -1.86 9.11
N LYS A 140 -6.23 -1.85 7.77
CA LYS A 140 -5.94 -3.03 6.92
C LYS A 140 -4.54 -2.93 6.33
N GLN A 141 -3.89 -4.09 6.19
CA GLN A 141 -2.67 -4.21 5.41
C GLN A 141 -2.97 -4.08 3.91
N TYR A 142 -2.04 -3.49 3.15
CA TYR A 142 -2.09 -3.44 1.69
C TYR A 142 -0.76 -3.90 1.10
N TYR A 143 -0.79 -4.71 0.05
CA TYR A 143 0.41 -5.09 -0.70
C TYR A 143 0.49 -4.25 -1.96
N TRP A 144 1.55 -3.45 -2.11
CA TRP A 144 1.76 -2.65 -3.30
C TRP A 144 2.63 -3.40 -4.32
N PRO A 145 2.05 -3.88 -5.44
CA PRO A 145 2.77 -4.79 -6.34
C PRO A 145 3.98 -4.16 -7.02
N ARG A 146 3.95 -2.83 -7.24
CA ARG A 146 4.98 -2.10 -7.98
C ARG A 146 6.37 -2.22 -7.33
N TYR A 147 6.43 -2.15 -6.00
CA TYR A 147 7.67 -2.23 -5.23
C TYR A 147 7.75 -3.48 -4.35
N LYS A 148 6.78 -4.39 -4.47
CA LYS A 148 6.65 -5.58 -3.62
C LYS A 148 6.67 -5.24 -2.13
N GLU A 149 6.07 -4.11 -1.76
CA GLU A 149 6.04 -3.64 -0.38
C GLU A 149 4.72 -3.97 0.31
N ILE A 150 4.79 -4.27 1.61
CA ILE A 150 3.61 -4.44 2.46
C ILE A 150 3.47 -3.18 3.31
N LEU A 151 2.37 -2.48 3.12
CA LEU A 151 1.99 -1.29 3.84
C LEU A 151 1.06 -1.66 5.01
N GLU A 152 1.43 -1.20 6.19
CA GLU A 152 0.71 -1.39 7.45
C GLU A 152 0.93 -0.14 8.31
N LEU A 153 -0.15 0.44 8.83
CA LEU A 153 -0.09 1.50 9.83
C LEU A 153 0.04 0.89 11.22
N TYR A 154 0.97 1.43 12.00
CA TYR A 154 1.13 1.08 13.40
C TYR A 154 1.09 2.32 14.27
N LYS A 155 0.37 2.24 15.40
CA LYS A 155 0.47 3.18 16.52
C LYS A 155 1.51 2.69 17.50
N VAL A 156 2.36 3.59 17.96
CA VAL A 156 3.32 3.33 19.03
C VAL A 156 2.62 3.54 20.36
N VAL A 157 2.53 2.49 21.17
CA VAL A 157 1.86 2.50 22.48
C VAL A 157 2.84 2.89 23.57
N SER A 158 4.03 2.29 23.57
CA SER A 158 5.07 2.62 24.53
C SER A 158 6.45 2.16 24.04
N PRO A 159 7.55 2.73 24.54
CA PRO A 159 8.86 2.13 24.40
C PRO A 159 8.88 0.74 25.06
N LYS A 160 9.62 -0.20 24.48
CA LYS A 160 9.97 -1.45 25.16
C LYS A 160 11.13 -1.17 26.10
N VAL A 161 10.98 -1.62 27.33
CA VAL A 161 12.02 -1.54 28.36
C VAL A 161 13.25 -2.31 27.85
N SER A 162 14.35 -1.59 27.61
CA SER A 162 15.63 -2.21 27.25
C SER A 162 16.44 -2.48 28.52
N ILE A 163 16.47 -3.75 28.93
CA ILE A 163 17.32 -4.22 30.03
C ILE A 163 18.59 -4.79 29.39
N LYS A 164 19.74 -4.15 29.64
CA LYS A 164 21.03 -4.73 29.24
C LYS A 164 21.58 -5.52 30.43
N ILE A 165 21.74 -6.82 30.24
CA ILE A 165 22.39 -7.72 31.20
C ILE A 165 23.83 -7.92 30.71
N GLU A 166 24.78 -7.39 31.46
CA GLU A 166 26.21 -7.63 31.24
C GLU A 166 26.68 -8.60 32.32
N TYR A 167 27.53 -9.57 31.96
CA TYR A 167 28.20 -10.42 32.94
C TYR A 167 29.68 -10.10 32.93
N VAL A 168 30.28 -10.08 34.11
CA VAL A 168 31.73 -9.99 34.28
C VAL A 168 32.18 -11.34 34.80
N ILE A 169 32.97 -12.03 33.99
CA ILE A 169 33.66 -13.26 34.40
C ILE A 169 35.14 -13.00 34.18
N ASP A 170 35.93 -13.20 35.23
CA ASP A 170 37.36 -12.92 35.23
C ASP A 170 38.14 -13.76 34.20
N GLU A 171 37.60 -14.91 33.80
CA GLU A 171 38.23 -15.83 32.85
C GLU A 171 37.21 -16.74 32.14
N TYR A 172 37.29 -16.82 30.81
CA TYR A 172 36.38 -17.63 29.98
C TYR A 172 36.61 -19.14 30.10
N SER A 173 37.76 -19.58 30.62
CA SER A 173 38.06 -20.99 30.85
C SER A 173 38.19 -21.28 32.34
N LYS A 174 37.39 -22.21 32.86
CA LYS A 174 37.42 -22.66 34.25
C LYS A 174 37.66 -24.16 34.31
N LYS A 175 38.36 -24.63 35.35
CA LYS A 175 38.65 -26.06 35.51
C LYS A 175 37.39 -26.80 35.95
N PHE A 176 37.28 -28.06 35.53
CA PHE A 176 36.17 -28.91 35.94
C PHE A 176 36.15 -29.06 37.47
N GLY A 177 35.02 -28.72 38.09
CA GLY A 177 34.83 -28.74 39.55
C GLY A 177 35.18 -27.44 40.28
N GLU A 178 35.66 -26.41 39.57
CA GLU A 178 35.94 -25.09 40.14
C GLU A 178 34.64 -24.34 40.46
N LYS A 179 34.49 -23.92 41.72
CA LYS A 179 33.42 -23.01 42.13
C LYS A 179 33.90 -21.58 41.92
N PHE A 180 33.13 -20.79 41.19
CA PHE A 180 33.41 -19.38 40.98
C PHE A 180 32.13 -18.56 41.05
N THR A 181 32.28 -17.27 41.32
CA THR A 181 31.19 -16.30 41.40
C THR A 181 30.95 -15.68 40.04
N VAL A 182 29.68 -15.59 39.62
CA VAL A 182 29.28 -14.85 38.43
C VAL A 182 28.60 -13.58 38.88
N GLU A 183 29.16 -12.43 38.49
CA GLU A 183 28.53 -11.14 38.73
C GLU A 183 27.78 -10.67 37.48
N TYR A 184 26.51 -10.38 37.67
CA TYR A 184 25.65 -9.77 36.66
C TYR A 184 25.42 -8.32 37.01
N ILE A 185 25.62 -7.43 36.04
CA ILE A 185 25.24 -6.03 36.14
C ILE A 185 23.98 -5.84 35.30
N ILE A 186 22.85 -5.58 35.97
CA ILE A 186 21.59 -5.22 35.33
C ILE A 186 21.53 -3.71 35.24
N LYS A 187 21.69 -3.16 34.03
CA LYS A 187 21.56 -1.72 33.81
C LYS A 187 20.19 -1.42 33.21
N ASN A 188 19.37 -0.68 33.97
CA ASN A 188 18.19 -0.03 33.42
C ASN A 188 18.67 1.17 32.60
N LYS A 189 18.47 1.14 31.28
CA LYS A 189 18.82 2.25 30.39
C LYS A 189 17.68 3.22 30.11
N ASN A 190 16.53 3.04 30.76
CA ASN A 190 15.44 4.00 30.65
C ASN A 190 15.83 5.28 31.42
N LYS A 191 15.39 6.46 30.95
CA LYS A 191 15.47 7.69 31.75
C LYS A 191 14.73 7.51 33.07
N GLU A 192 15.25 8.08 34.15
CA GLU A 192 14.51 8.19 35.42
C GLU A 192 13.23 8.97 35.14
N ARG A 193 12.07 8.41 35.53
CA ARG A 193 10.81 9.15 35.54
C ARG A 193 10.91 10.19 36.67
N VAL A 194 10.97 11.46 36.30
CA VAL A 194 10.84 12.60 37.22
C VAL A 194 9.38 12.73 37.66
#